data_AF-A0A444J5N0-F1
#
_entry.id   AF-A0A444J5N0-F1
#
_cell.length_a   1.000
_cell.length_b   1.000
_cell.length_c   1.000
_cell.angle_alpha   90.00
_cell.angle_beta   90.00
_cell.angle_gamma   90.00
#
_symmetry.space_group_name_H-M   'P 1'
#
loop_
_entity.id
_entity.type
_entity.pdbx_description
1 polymer ?
#
loop_
_entity_poly.entity_id
_entity_poly.type
_entity_poly.pdbx_seq_one_letter_code
_entity_poly.pdbx_strand_id
1 'polypeptide(L)'
;MSSDNQVIDILTDKEILIAEYQAAQGSAQHHDQLVWAITSILWGSSLVLLGFVLGMLGRPNLRLPITFVVINAIVLTIYLWKCVRQLRDVKIHKYRRCIAIEEQLGMQQHRTLQYSAGEQTRGYSIVMSLFLALWFVSVALVWAP
;
A
#
# COMPACT_ATOMS: atom_id res chain seq x y z
N MET A 1 26.37 33.21 -32.70
CA MET A 1 26.68 32.85 -31.30
C MET A 1 25.45 32.81 -30.38
N SER A 2 24.22 33.13 -30.82
CA SER A 2 23.04 33.20 -29.94
C SER A 2 22.06 32.01 -30.08
N SER A 3 22.01 31.31 -31.22
CA SER A 3 21.06 30.20 -31.43
C SER A 3 21.53 28.88 -30.79
N ASP A 4 22.83 28.60 -30.86
CA ASP A 4 23.37 27.32 -30.41
C ASP A 4 23.31 27.18 -28.88
N ASN A 5 23.55 28.27 -28.14
CA ASN A 5 23.36 28.29 -26.68
C ASN A 5 21.89 28.06 -26.29
N GLN A 6 20.94 28.64 -27.05
CA GLN A 6 19.51 28.46 -26.77
C GLN A 6 19.06 27.01 -27.04
N VAL A 7 19.60 26.36 -28.06
CA VAL A 7 19.32 24.94 -28.34
C VAL A 7 19.91 24.04 -27.26
N ILE A 8 21.14 24.32 -26.80
CA ILE A 8 21.78 23.57 -25.72
C ILE A 8 20.96 23.67 -24.42
N ASP A 9 20.54 24.88 -24.03
CA ASP A 9 19.72 25.08 -22.83
C ASP A 9 18.39 24.30 -22.90
N ILE A 10 17.70 24.31 -24.04
CA ILE A 10 16.44 23.55 -24.24
C ILE A 10 16.67 22.03 -24.13
N LEU A 11 17.79 21.53 -24.63
CA LEU A 11 18.13 20.11 -24.55
C LEU A 11 18.44 19.72 -23.11
N THR A 12 19.22 20.53 -22.39
CA THR A 12 19.53 20.31 -20.97
C THR A 12 18.27 20.33 -20.10
N ASP A 13 17.35 21.28 -20.33
CA ASP A 13 16.08 21.33 -19.60
C ASP A 13 15.22 20.07 -19.83
N LYS A 14 15.18 19.58 -21.06
CA LYS A 14 14.49 18.33 -21.39
C LYS A 14 15.12 17.12 -20.71
N GLU A 15 16.44 17.04 -20.68
CA GLU A 15 17.17 15.96 -20.00
C GLU A 15 16.89 15.94 -18.49
N ILE A 16 16.87 17.12 -17.85
CA ILE A 16 16.52 17.26 -16.43
C ILE A 16 15.08 16.78 -16.18
N LEU A 17 14.13 17.20 -17.02
CA LEU A 17 12.74 16.78 -16.88
C LEU A 17 12.56 15.26 -17.07
N ILE A 18 13.27 14.66 -18.03
CA ILE A 18 13.25 13.21 -18.24
C ILE A 18 13.86 12.48 -17.02
N ALA A 19 14.96 12.98 -16.47
CA ALA A 19 15.58 12.40 -15.28
C ALA A 19 14.64 12.49 -14.06
N GLU A 20 13.98 13.63 -13.85
CA GLU A 20 12.98 13.78 -12.78
C GLU A 20 11.79 12.84 -12.99
N TYR A 21 11.31 12.71 -14.23
CA TYR A 21 10.22 11.80 -14.59
C TYR A 21 10.56 10.34 -14.25
N GLN A 22 11.74 9.87 -14.66
CA GLN A 22 12.20 8.50 -14.39
C GLN A 22 12.35 8.25 -12.88
N ALA A 23 12.92 9.21 -12.14
CA ALA A 23 13.04 9.11 -10.69
C ALA A 23 11.68 9.08 -9.98
N ALA A 24 10.73 9.93 -10.41
CA ALA A 24 9.38 9.97 -9.87
C ALA A 24 8.61 8.67 -10.17
N GLN A 25 8.70 8.16 -11.39
CA GLN A 25 8.05 6.92 -11.80
C GLN A 25 8.63 5.71 -11.05
N GLY A 26 9.96 5.60 -10.98
CA GLY A 26 10.63 4.53 -10.24
C GLY A 26 10.28 4.55 -8.76
N SER A 27 10.23 5.74 -8.15
CA SER A 27 9.78 5.92 -6.77
C SER A 27 8.33 5.47 -6.57
N ALA A 28 7.42 5.86 -7.46
CA ALA A 28 6.01 5.46 -7.38
C ALA A 28 5.81 3.95 -7.50
N GLN A 29 6.54 3.29 -8.41
CA GLN A 29 6.51 1.83 -8.57
C GLN A 29 7.08 1.11 -7.35
N HIS A 30 8.19 1.61 -6.78
CA HIS A 30 8.77 1.05 -5.57
C HIS A 30 7.79 1.07 -4.39
N HIS A 31 7.09 2.20 -4.17
CA HIS A 31 6.09 2.30 -3.10
C HIS A 31 4.91 1.35 -3.31
N ASP A 32 4.49 1.13 -4.57
CA ASP A 32 3.43 0.17 -4.88
C ASP A 32 3.85 -1.27 -4.57
N GLN A 33 5.05 -1.66 -5.00
CA GLN A 33 5.63 -2.97 -4.69
C GLN A 33 5.77 -3.17 -3.18
N LEU A 34 6.21 -2.16 -2.45
CA LEU A 34 6.35 -2.21 -1.00
C LEU A 34 5.01 -2.43 -0.30
N VAL A 35 3.94 -1.75 -0.73
CA VAL A 35 2.57 -1.96 -0.21
C VAL A 35 2.15 -3.43 -0.36
N TRP A 36 2.36 -4.02 -1.54
CA TRP A 36 1.96 -5.40 -1.80
C TRP A 36 2.86 -6.42 -1.09
N ALA A 37 4.15 -6.14 -0.95
CA ALA A 37 5.07 -6.97 -0.18
C ALA A 37 4.66 -7.03 1.31
N ILE A 38 4.48 -5.87 1.95
CA ILE A 38 4.06 -5.79 3.35
C ILE A 38 2.68 -6.43 3.55
N THR A 39 1.74 -6.17 2.63
CA THR A 39 0.39 -6.77 2.69
C THR A 39 0.45 -8.29 2.62
N SER A 40 1.22 -8.85 1.69
CA SER A 40 1.31 -10.31 1.50
C SER A 40 1.91 -10.99 2.72
N ILE A 41 2.96 -10.39 3.32
CA ILE A 41 3.57 -10.87 4.56
C ILE A 41 2.53 -10.88 5.68
N LEU A 42 1.85 -9.76 5.91
CA LEU A 42 0.92 -9.64 7.02
C LEU A 42 -0.35 -10.48 6.85
N TRP A 43 -0.88 -10.61 5.63
CA TRP A 43 -2.00 -11.52 5.36
C TRP A 43 -1.59 -12.97 5.58
N GLY A 44 -0.42 -13.38 5.08
CA GLY A 44 0.12 -14.72 5.31
C GLY A 44 0.32 -15.02 6.80
N SER A 45 0.99 -14.12 7.53
CA SER A 45 1.17 -14.25 8.98
C SER A 45 -0.15 -14.28 9.74
N SER A 46 -1.14 -13.48 9.32
CA SER A 46 -2.47 -13.45 9.95
C SER A 46 -3.21 -14.78 9.80
N LEU A 47 -3.14 -15.41 8.62
CA LEU A 47 -3.76 -16.72 8.39
C LEU A 47 -3.11 -17.82 9.21
N VAL A 48 -1.77 -17.81 9.31
CA VAL A 48 -1.03 -18.76 10.16
C VAL A 48 -1.44 -18.58 11.63
N LEU A 49 -1.46 -17.34 12.10
CA LEU A 49 -1.84 -17.02 13.47
C LEU A 49 -3.28 -17.44 13.79
N LEU A 50 -4.19 -17.25 12.83
CA LEU A 50 -5.57 -17.69 12.94
C LEU A 50 -5.64 -19.22 13.12
N GLY A 51 -4.87 -19.98 12.33
CA GLY A 51 -4.78 -21.43 12.47
C GLY A 51 -4.35 -21.86 13.88
N PHE A 52 -3.35 -21.17 14.46
CA PHE A 52 -2.92 -21.40 15.83
C PHE A 52 -4.01 -21.06 16.85
N VAL A 53 -4.68 -19.92 16.71
CA VAL A 53 -5.77 -19.50 17.62
C VAL A 53 -6.89 -20.53 17.60
N LEU A 54 -7.36 -20.92 16.41
CA LEU A 54 -8.42 -21.91 16.24
C LEU A 54 -8.05 -23.27 16.83
N GLY A 55 -6.80 -23.73 16.62
CA GLY A 55 -6.32 -25.01 17.16
C GLY A 55 -6.16 -25.03 18.69
N MET A 56 -6.11 -23.87 19.33
CA MET A 56 -5.98 -23.73 20.79
C MET A 56 -7.29 -23.31 21.48
N LEU A 57 -8.37 -23.09 20.71
CA LEU A 57 -9.70 -22.82 21.28
C LEU A 57 -10.14 -23.98 22.19
N GLY A 58 -10.80 -23.63 23.30
CA GLY A 58 -11.27 -24.61 24.29
C GLY A 58 -10.23 -25.02 25.34
N ARG A 59 -8.97 -24.55 25.27
CA ARG A 59 -7.96 -24.77 26.31
C ARG A 59 -7.99 -23.61 27.33
N PRO A 60 -8.59 -23.79 28.53
CA PRO A 60 -8.81 -22.68 29.47
C PRO A 60 -7.50 -22.03 29.94
N ASN A 61 -6.43 -22.82 30.08
CA ASN A 61 -5.12 -22.35 30.52
C ASN A 61 -4.43 -21.41 29.50
N LEU A 62 -4.90 -21.39 28.24
CA LEU A 62 -4.31 -20.60 27.16
C LEU A 62 -5.16 -19.36 26.79
N ARG A 63 -6.28 -19.11 27.48
CA ARG A 63 -7.18 -17.98 27.16
C ARG A 63 -6.46 -16.63 27.14
N LEU A 64 -5.62 -16.36 28.13
CA LEU A 64 -4.86 -15.10 28.21
C LEU A 64 -3.80 -14.99 27.10
N PRO A 65 -2.89 -15.97 26.89
CA PRO A 65 -1.97 -15.96 25.75
C PRO A 65 -2.65 -15.76 24.40
N ILE A 66 -3.75 -16.49 24.14
CA ILE A 66 -4.51 -16.39 22.89
C ILE A 66 -5.09 -14.97 22.74
N THR A 67 -5.66 -14.41 23.81
CA THR A 67 -6.21 -13.05 23.79
C THR A 67 -5.13 -12.03 23.44
N PHE A 68 -3.93 -12.13 24.05
CA PHE A 68 -2.82 -11.23 23.74
C PHE A 68 -2.40 -11.33 22.27
N VAL A 69 -2.31 -12.55 21.75
CA VAL A 69 -1.99 -12.80 20.33
C VAL A 69 -3.02 -12.16 19.39
N VAL A 70 -4.31 -12.32 19.68
CA VAL A 70 -5.39 -11.74 18.86
C VAL A 70 -5.38 -10.21 18.95
N ILE A 71 -5.13 -9.61 20.12
CA ILE A 71 -4.98 -8.16 20.25
C ILE A 71 -3.82 -7.65 19.39
N ASN A 72 -2.68 -8.34 19.40
CA ASN A 72 -1.55 -7.99 18.53
C ASN A 72 -1.93 -8.05 17.05
N ALA A 73 -2.70 -9.07 16.64
CA ALA A 73 -3.17 -9.20 15.27
C ALA A 73 -4.09 -8.04 14.85
N ILE A 74 -4.98 -7.59 15.75
CA ILE A 74 -5.84 -6.41 15.52
C ILE A 74 -4.99 -5.14 15.35
N VAL A 75 -4.04 -4.90 16.25
CA VAL A 75 -3.16 -3.72 16.20
C VAL A 75 -2.35 -3.71 14.91
N LEU A 76 -1.76 -4.84 14.52
CA LEU A 76 -1.00 -4.96 13.26
C LEU A 76 -1.88 -4.73 12.03
N THR A 77 -3.12 -5.25 12.04
CA THR A 77 -4.08 -5.05 10.95
C THR A 77 -4.45 -3.56 10.80
N ILE A 78 -4.70 -2.86 11.91
CA ILE A 78 -4.97 -1.41 11.90
C ILE A 78 -3.74 -0.62 11.43
N TYR A 79 -2.56 -0.97 11.92
CA TYR A 79 -1.31 -0.32 11.51
C TYR A 79 -1.04 -0.48 10.03
N LEU A 80 -1.21 -1.70 9.49
CA LEU A 80 -1.10 -1.97 8.06
C LEU A 80 -2.05 -1.09 7.25
N TRP A 81 -3.32 -1.00 7.68
CA TRP A 81 -4.30 -0.18 6.98
C TRP A 81 -3.87 1.29 6.92
N LYS A 82 -3.29 1.83 8.01
CA LYS A 82 -2.71 3.19 8.02
C LYS A 82 -1.50 3.31 7.09
N CYS A 83 -0.58 2.35 7.14
CA CYS A 83 0.64 2.35 6.32
C CYS A 83 0.30 2.35 4.82
N VAL A 84 -0.64 1.50 4.39
CA VAL A 84 -1.09 1.45 2.99
C VAL A 84 -1.72 2.77 2.55
N ARG A 85 -2.51 3.43 3.40
CA ARG A 85 -3.06 4.76 3.09
C ARG A 85 -1.94 5.78 2.86
N GLN A 86 -0.97 5.85 3.76
CA GLN A 86 0.16 6.79 3.64
C GLN A 86 1.01 6.52 2.39
N LEU A 87 1.39 5.26 2.13
CA LEU A 87 2.18 4.90 0.96
C LEU A 87 1.43 5.18 -0.35
N ARG A 88 0.09 5.01 -0.33
CA ARG A 88 -0.76 5.38 -1.46
C ARG A 88 -0.78 6.88 -1.72
N ASP A 89 -0.84 7.70 -0.69
CA ASP A 89 -0.81 9.16 -0.84
C ASP A 89 0.51 9.62 -1.45
N VAL A 90 1.64 9.05 -1.00
CA VAL A 90 2.96 9.28 -1.60
C VAL A 90 2.99 8.86 -3.06
N LYS A 91 2.49 7.66 -3.39
CA LYS A 91 2.37 7.15 -4.75
C LYS A 91 1.57 8.12 -5.63
N ILE A 92 0.40 8.57 -5.18
CA ILE A 92 -0.46 9.50 -5.93
C ILE A 92 0.27 10.82 -6.17
N HIS A 93 0.95 11.37 -5.16
CA HIS A 93 1.70 12.61 -5.30
C HIS A 93 2.81 12.49 -6.36
N LYS A 94 3.54 11.37 -6.36
CA LYS A 94 4.58 11.09 -7.37
C LYS A 94 3.99 10.92 -8.77
N TYR A 95 2.88 10.20 -8.94
CA TYR A 95 2.22 10.07 -10.25
C TYR A 95 1.67 11.40 -10.79
N ARG A 96 1.13 12.26 -9.91
CA ARG A 96 0.71 13.62 -10.33
C ARG A 96 1.89 14.41 -10.89
N ARG A 97 3.08 14.28 -10.29
CA ARG A 97 4.29 14.91 -10.82
C ARG A 97 4.69 14.33 -12.17
N CYS A 98 4.62 13.00 -12.35
CA CYS A 98 4.84 12.38 -13.66
C CYS A 98 3.90 12.94 -14.73
N ILE A 99 2.58 13.04 -14.44
CA ILE A 99 1.58 13.59 -15.37
C ILE A 99 1.90 15.05 -15.73
N ALA A 100 2.34 15.86 -14.76
CA ALA A 100 2.73 17.24 -15.00
C ALA A 100 3.96 17.35 -15.93
N ILE A 101 4.94 16.46 -15.75
CA ILE A 101 6.12 16.41 -16.64
C ILE A 101 5.73 15.89 -18.04
N GLU A 102 4.83 14.91 -18.12
CA GLU A 102 4.30 14.43 -19.41
C GLU A 102 3.64 15.54 -20.21
N GLU A 103 2.87 16.40 -19.54
CA GLU A 103 2.23 17.55 -20.18
C GLU A 103 3.25 18.54 -20.74
N GLN A 104 4.37 18.76 -20.04
CA GLN A 104 5.45 19.63 -20.50
C GLN A 104 6.25 19.02 -21.68
N LEU A 105 6.39 17.69 -21.71
CA LEU A 105 7.15 16.98 -22.74
C LEU A 105 6.27 16.48 -23.91
N GLY A 106 4.95 16.71 -23.88
CA GLY A 106 4.01 16.25 -24.90
C GLY A 106 3.76 14.74 -24.90
N MET A 107 4.01 14.05 -23.77
CA MET A 107 3.79 12.61 -23.60
C MET A 107 2.36 12.30 -23.14
N GLN A 108 1.89 11.06 -23.33
CA GLN A 108 0.51 10.65 -23.01
C GLN A 108 0.39 9.33 -22.23
N GLN A 109 1.50 8.79 -21.73
CA GLN A 109 1.53 7.45 -21.13
C GLN A 109 0.61 7.33 -19.90
N HIS A 110 0.64 8.28 -18.97
CA HIS A 110 -0.22 8.25 -17.78
C HIS A 110 -1.57 8.96 -17.99
N ARG A 111 -1.71 9.82 -19.00
CA ARG A 111 -3.00 10.48 -19.32
C ARG A 111 -4.04 9.56 -19.95
N THR A 112 -3.61 8.54 -20.68
CA THR A 112 -4.52 7.61 -21.39
C THR A 112 -5.02 6.45 -20.51
N LEU A 113 -4.39 6.23 -19.36
CA LEU A 113 -4.79 5.20 -18.40
C LEU A 113 -6.05 5.60 -17.64
N GLN A 114 -7.21 5.13 -18.11
CA GLN A 114 -8.46 5.21 -17.36
C GLN A 114 -8.54 4.06 -16.35
N TYR A 115 -8.04 4.29 -15.14
CA TYR A 115 -8.30 3.40 -14.01
C TYR A 115 -9.55 3.87 -13.24
N SER A 116 -10.40 2.92 -12.86
CA SER A 116 -11.51 3.18 -11.94
C SER A 116 -10.95 3.66 -10.60
N ALA A 117 -11.18 4.93 -10.29
CA ALA A 117 -10.73 5.49 -9.03
C ALA A 117 -11.45 4.77 -7.87
N GLY A 118 -10.66 4.15 -6.99
CA GLY A 118 -11.16 3.65 -5.70
C GLY A 118 -11.59 2.18 -5.65
N GLU A 119 -11.66 1.44 -6.76
CA GLU A 119 -12.05 0.01 -6.72
C GLU A 119 -11.08 -0.83 -5.88
N GLN A 120 -9.78 -0.65 -6.11
CA GLN A 120 -8.75 -1.30 -5.29
C GLN A 120 -8.82 -0.88 -3.82
N THR A 121 -9.13 0.39 -3.53
CA THR A 121 -9.30 0.87 -2.14
C THR A 121 -10.46 0.16 -1.46
N ARG A 122 -11.56 -0.01 -2.18
CA ARG A 122 -12.78 -0.65 -1.68
C ARG A 122 -12.52 -2.13 -1.41
N GLY A 123 -11.95 -2.85 -2.37
CA GLY A 123 -11.59 -4.26 -2.22
C GLY A 123 -10.64 -4.48 -1.03
N TYR A 124 -9.58 -3.69 -0.93
CA TYR A 124 -8.64 -3.75 0.19
C TYR A 124 -9.33 -3.49 1.54
N SER A 125 -10.19 -2.48 1.61
CA SER A 125 -10.92 -2.13 2.84
C SER A 125 -11.88 -3.22 3.28
N ILE A 126 -12.55 -3.90 2.33
CA ILE A 126 -13.40 -5.06 2.61
C ILE A 126 -12.58 -6.18 3.23
N VAL A 127 -11.45 -6.55 2.61
CA VAL A 127 -10.59 -7.64 3.12
C VAL A 127 -10.04 -7.31 4.51
N MET A 128 -9.56 -6.08 4.73
CA MET A 128 -9.08 -5.66 6.06
C MET A 128 -10.19 -5.67 7.11
N SER A 129 -11.41 -5.28 6.74
CA SER A 129 -12.57 -5.34 7.65
C SER A 129 -12.93 -6.78 8.00
N LEU A 130 -12.82 -7.71 7.05
CA LEU A 130 -13.03 -9.14 7.31
C LEU A 130 -11.99 -9.70 8.28
N PHE A 131 -10.71 -9.36 8.12
CA PHE A 131 -9.67 -9.75 9.09
C PHE A 131 -9.97 -9.20 10.49
N LEU A 132 -10.33 -7.92 10.60
CA LEU A 132 -10.68 -7.33 11.90
C LEU A 132 -11.90 -8.03 12.53
N ALA A 133 -12.97 -8.24 11.76
CA ALA A 133 -14.16 -8.94 12.24
C ALA A 133 -13.82 -10.35 12.73
N LEU A 134 -12.98 -11.07 12.00
CA LEU A 134 -12.53 -12.42 12.37
C LEU A 134 -11.74 -12.42 13.68
N TRP A 135 -10.88 -11.42 13.90
CA TRP A 135 -10.16 -11.28 15.16
C TRP A 135 -11.09 -10.94 16.33
N PHE A 136 -12.06 -10.03 16.15
CA PHE A 136 -13.06 -9.74 17.19
C PHE A 136 -13.90 -10.97 17.55
N VAL A 137 -14.34 -11.74 16.55
CA VAL A 137 -15.03 -13.02 16.77
C VAL A 137 -14.15 -14.01 17.52
N SER A 138 -12.86 -14.09 17.17
CA SER A 138 -11.91 -14.97 17.85
C SER A 138 -11.75 -14.61 19.34
N VAL A 139 -11.68 -13.32 19.69
CA VAL A 139 -11.68 -12.90 21.11
C VAL A 139 -12.97 -13.34 21.80
N ALA A 140 -14.13 -13.11 21.19
CA ALA A 140 -15.41 -13.50 21.77
C ALA A 140 -15.49 -15.01 22.02
N LEU A 141 -15.01 -15.83 21.08
CA LEU A 141 -14.99 -17.29 21.20
C LEU A 141 -14.04 -17.80 22.30
N VAL A 142 -12.91 -17.12 22.54
CA VAL A 142 -11.96 -17.51 23.61
C VAL A 142 -12.58 -17.39 25.00
N TRP A 143 -13.47 -16.41 25.19
CA TRP A 143 -14.15 -16.11 26.45
C TRP A 143 -15.59 -16.61 26.51
N ALA A 144 -16.08 -17.24 25.45
CA ALA A 144 -17.37 -17.91 25.47
C ALA A 144 -17.37 -19.03 26.53
N PRO A 145 -18.48 -19.18 27.27
CA PRO A 145 -18.61 -20.19 28.33
C PRO A 145 -18.52 -21.62 27.81
#